data_AF-A0A0U1M3A5-F1
#
_entry.id   AF-A0A0U1M3A5-F1
#
_cell.length_a   1.000
_cell.length_b   1.000
_cell.length_c   1.000
_cell.angle_alpha   90.00
_cell.angle_beta   90.00
_cell.angle_gamma   90.00
#
_symmetry.space_group_name_H-M   'P 1'
#
loop_
_entity.id
_entity.type
_entity.pdbx_description
1 polymer ?
#
loop_
_entity_poly.entity_id
_entity_poly.type
_entity_poly.pdbx_seq_one_letter_code
_entity_poly.pdbx_strand_id
1 'polypeptide(L)'
;MAAAVAPRKCIGVECPNDAGTLQCPTCLKMGTDSFFCSQDCFKRSWGSHKAIHKPKSNILNNFFTPKVVSEPDPATGQYNPFPTYPYTGSLRPVYPLSPRRPVPSSIPPPDYAKDGIPRSEQKFVGRHNITILNKEEQEGMRKVCRLAREVLDLAAAAVKPGVTTDYIDEVVHKACMERDSYPSPLNYVHFPKSVCTSVNETICHGIPDQRPLEDGDIVNIDVTLYHGGFHGDLNETYYVGDKAKANPDAVRVVETARECLDKSIELVKPGMLFRDPGNVIEKHAKSRDCSVVKSYCGHGINQLFHTAPNIPHYAKNKTVGTAKAGMCFTIEPMINIGTHKDKTWPDDWTSVTADGSLSAQFEHTLLVTEDGVEVLTARLPGSPGGAIPIPEAPQPAEAAA
;
A
#
# COMPACT_ATOMS: atom_id res chain seq x y z
N MET A 1 24.52 -44.46 29.29
CA MET A 1 23.28 -44.63 28.50
C MET A 1 23.22 -43.51 27.49
N ALA A 2 23.23 -43.81 26.19
CA ALA A 2 23.12 -42.79 25.15
C ALA A 2 21.69 -42.23 25.14
N ALA A 3 21.54 -40.92 25.26
CA ALA A 3 20.25 -40.25 25.16
C ALA A 3 19.63 -40.53 23.79
N ALA A 4 18.40 -41.05 23.76
CA ALA A 4 17.67 -41.26 22.52
C ALA A 4 17.39 -39.89 21.87
N VAL A 5 17.99 -39.65 20.70
CA VAL A 5 17.76 -38.44 19.91
C VAL A 5 16.30 -38.45 19.45
N ALA A 6 15.55 -37.40 19.78
CA ALA A 6 14.16 -37.27 19.37
C ALA A 6 14.04 -37.38 17.84
N PRO A 7 13.03 -38.11 17.33
CA PRO A 7 12.87 -38.29 15.89
C PRO A 7 12.59 -36.95 15.22
N ARG A 8 13.38 -36.67 14.17
CA ARG A 8 13.23 -35.49 13.31
C ARG A 8 11.85 -35.49 12.66
N LYS A 9 11.19 -34.32 12.54
CA LYS A 9 9.88 -34.20 11.89
C LYS A 9 9.99 -34.03 10.39
N CYS A 10 9.05 -34.64 9.66
CA CYS A 10 8.96 -34.49 8.20
C CYS A 10 8.54 -33.06 7.86
N ILE A 11 9.23 -32.45 6.90
CA ILE A 11 8.91 -31.08 6.44
C ILE A 11 7.86 -31.04 5.32
N GLY A 12 7.23 -32.18 5.02
CA GLY A 12 6.21 -32.27 3.98
C GLY A 12 4.96 -31.48 4.35
N VAL A 13 4.27 -30.92 3.34
CA VAL A 13 3.03 -30.18 3.52
C VAL A 13 2.02 -31.07 4.24
N GLU A 14 1.51 -30.57 5.38
CA GLU A 14 0.52 -31.24 6.23
C GLU A 14 0.91 -32.68 6.61
N CYS A 15 2.21 -32.94 6.81
CA CYS A 15 2.71 -34.28 7.11
C CYS A 15 2.99 -34.46 8.62
N PRO A 16 2.22 -35.28 9.36
CA PRO A 16 2.44 -35.50 10.79
C PRO A 16 3.56 -36.50 11.11
N ASN A 17 4.05 -37.22 10.09
CA ASN A 17 5.03 -38.30 10.23
C ASN A 17 6.42 -37.81 10.64
N ASP A 18 7.19 -38.70 11.27
CA ASP A 18 8.62 -38.50 11.45
C ASP A 18 9.35 -38.59 10.10
N ALA A 19 10.43 -37.83 9.94
CA ALA A 19 11.20 -37.81 8.71
C ALA A 19 12.07 -39.07 8.61
N GLY A 20 12.20 -39.59 7.38
CA GLY A 20 13.15 -40.64 7.06
C GLY A 20 14.54 -40.07 6.77
N THR A 21 15.37 -40.84 6.08
CA THR A 21 16.69 -40.42 5.61
C THR A 21 16.63 -39.62 4.30
N LEU A 22 15.46 -39.53 3.67
CA LEU A 22 15.29 -38.86 2.39
C LEU A 22 15.46 -37.35 2.55
N GLN A 23 16.51 -36.81 1.92
CA GLN A 23 16.84 -35.39 1.92
C GLN A 23 16.73 -34.80 0.53
N CYS A 24 16.30 -33.53 0.43
CA CYS A 24 16.35 -32.81 -0.83
C CYS A 24 17.81 -32.61 -1.28
N PRO A 25 18.20 -33.03 -2.50
CA PRO A 25 19.57 -32.85 -2.99
C PRO A 25 20.01 -31.39 -3.10
N THR A 26 19.09 -30.46 -3.38
CA THR A 26 19.39 -29.02 -3.46
C THR A 26 19.67 -28.44 -2.07
N CYS A 27 18.84 -28.75 -1.08
CA CYS A 27 19.06 -28.31 0.30
C CYS A 27 20.34 -28.90 0.89
N LEU A 28 20.66 -30.17 0.58
CA LEU A 28 21.91 -30.81 0.98
C LEU A 28 23.13 -30.03 0.44
N LYS A 29 23.08 -29.59 -0.83
CA LYS A 29 24.12 -28.72 -1.41
C LYS A 29 24.19 -27.32 -0.78
N MET A 30 23.06 -26.83 -0.27
CA MET A 30 22.95 -25.53 0.43
C MET A 30 23.26 -25.62 1.93
N GLY A 31 23.60 -26.79 2.46
CA GLY A 31 23.82 -26.99 3.90
C GLY A 31 22.57 -26.81 4.76
N THR A 32 21.38 -26.95 4.17
CA THR A 32 20.09 -26.81 4.87
C THR A 32 19.46 -28.18 5.13
N ASP A 33 18.97 -28.38 6.35
CA ASP A 33 18.28 -29.61 6.73
C ASP A 33 16.87 -29.66 6.16
N SER A 34 16.57 -30.71 5.40
CA SER A 34 15.25 -30.88 4.76
C SER A 34 14.93 -32.36 4.57
N PHE A 35 14.25 -32.96 5.54
CA PHE A 35 13.99 -34.40 5.55
C PHE A 35 12.51 -34.73 5.32
N PHE A 36 12.27 -35.76 4.52
CA PHE A 36 10.94 -36.23 4.14
C PHE A 36 10.72 -37.67 4.61
N CYS A 37 9.49 -38.01 4.96
CA CYS A 37 9.15 -39.38 5.38
C CYS A 37 9.16 -40.39 4.22
N SER A 38 8.95 -39.94 2.98
CA SER A 38 8.91 -40.78 1.79
C SER A 38 9.06 -39.99 0.49
N GLN A 39 9.33 -40.69 -0.62
CA GLN A 39 9.46 -40.08 -1.95
C GLN A 39 8.15 -39.42 -2.41
N ASP A 40 6.99 -39.99 -2.08
CA ASP A 40 5.70 -39.41 -2.44
C ASP A 40 5.38 -38.14 -1.64
N CYS A 41 5.79 -38.11 -0.36
CA CYS A 41 5.72 -36.92 0.47
C CYS A 41 6.59 -35.78 -0.08
N PHE A 42 7.79 -36.11 -0.55
CA PHE A 42 8.67 -35.17 -1.24
C PHE A 42 8.03 -34.61 -2.51
N LYS A 43 7.49 -35.47 -3.38
CA LYS A 43 6.85 -35.06 -4.64
C LYS A 43 5.63 -34.14 -4.43
N ARG A 44 4.71 -34.50 -3.53
CA ARG A 44 3.52 -33.67 -3.25
C ARG A 44 3.89 -32.31 -2.64
N SER A 45 4.97 -32.28 -1.84
CA SER A 45 5.44 -31.07 -1.18
C SER A 45 6.33 -30.22 -2.08
N TRP A 46 6.72 -30.70 -3.26
CA TRP A 46 7.68 -30.02 -4.13
C TRP A 46 7.22 -28.62 -4.54
N GLY A 47 5.92 -28.42 -4.78
CA GLY A 47 5.35 -27.14 -5.18
C GLY A 47 5.66 -25.99 -4.22
N SER A 48 5.52 -26.23 -2.92
CA SER A 48 5.85 -25.29 -1.85
C SER A 48 7.32 -25.36 -1.46
N HIS A 49 7.90 -26.56 -1.39
CA HIS A 49 9.29 -26.76 -0.96
C HIS A 49 10.29 -26.08 -1.87
N LYS A 50 10.11 -26.12 -3.20
CA LYS A 50 11.04 -25.49 -4.16
C LYS A 50 11.14 -23.96 -4.02
N ALA A 51 10.21 -23.33 -3.31
CA ALA A 51 10.28 -21.89 -3.03
C ALA A 51 11.50 -21.53 -2.18
N ILE A 52 11.98 -22.45 -1.33
CA ILE A 52 13.20 -22.25 -0.53
C ILE A 52 14.49 -22.44 -1.35
N HIS A 53 14.37 -22.98 -2.57
CA HIS A 53 15.48 -23.13 -3.52
C HIS A 53 15.63 -21.91 -4.44
N LYS A 54 14.78 -20.89 -4.28
CA LYS A 54 14.99 -19.63 -4.98
C LYS A 54 16.39 -19.15 -4.61
N PRO A 55 17.28 -18.94 -5.60
CA PRO A 55 18.62 -18.48 -5.30
C PRO A 55 18.50 -17.14 -4.59
N LYS A 56 19.04 -17.06 -3.36
CA LYS A 56 19.60 -15.78 -2.90
C LYS A 56 20.57 -15.37 -4.01
N SER A 57 20.23 -14.31 -4.74
CA SER A 57 21.09 -13.53 -5.65
C SER A 57 22.43 -14.22 -6.01
N ASN A 58 22.55 -14.72 -7.24
CA ASN A 58 23.79 -14.98 -7.99
C ASN A 58 25.06 -15.25 -7.16
N ILE A 59 25.47 -16.53 -7.07
CA ILE A 59 26.78 -16.97 -6.58
C ILE A 59 27.96 -16.32 -7.36
N LEU A 60 27.72 -15.73 -8.54
CA LEU A 60 28.73 -14.91 -9.25
C LEU A 60 29.04 -13.56 -8.58
N ASN A 61 28.21 -13.06 -7.66
CA ASN A 61 28.49 -11.83 -6.91
C ASN A 61 29.46 -12.05 -5.73
N ASN A 62 29.82 -13.30 -5.39
CA ASN A 62 30.75 -13.57 -4.29
C ASN A 62 32.23 -13.55 -4.70
N PHE A 63 32.56 -13.39 -5.98
CA PHE A 63 33.96 -13.20 -6.43
C PHE A 63 34.39 -11.73 -6.54
N PHE A 64 33.44 -10.80 -6.45
CA PHE A 64 33.72 -9.37 -6.38
C PHE A 64 32.95 -8.83 -5.19
N THR A 65 33.66 -8.45 -4.13
CA THR A 65 33.09 -7.58 -3.09
C THR A 65 32.36 -6.43 -3.79
N PRO A 66 31.07 -6.16 -3.48
CA PRO A 66 30.41 -5.00 -4.05
C PRO A 66 31.27 -3.79 -3.70
N LYS A 67 31.77 -3.09 -4.74
CA LYS A 67 32.66 -1.93 -4.57
C LYS A 67 32.02 -0.76 -3.82
N VAL A 68 30.71 -0.83 -3.56
CA VAL A 68 29.93 0.20 -2.88
C VAL A 68 29.30 -0.43 -1.65
N VAL A 69 29.89 -0.17 -0.49
CA VAL A 69 29.26 -0.39 0.82
C VAL A 69 28.57 0.92 1.18
N SER A 70 27.27 0.87 1.47
CA SER A 70 26.60 2.03 2.08
C SER A 70 27.02 2.07 3.54
N GLU A 71 28.08 2.81 3.83
CA GLU A 71 28.45 3.10 5.22
C GLU A 71 27.44 4.08 5.82
N PRO A 72 27.05 3.90 7.10
CA PRO A 72 26.31 4.90 7.83
C PRO A 72 27.00 6.26 7.81
N ASP A 73 26.22 7.32 7.58
CA ASP A 73 26.68 8.70 7.74
C ASP A 73 27.23 8.88 9.17
N PRO A 74 28.48 9.36 9.34
CA PRO A 74 29.08 9.45 10.66
C PRO A 74 28.37 10.39 11.64
N ALA A 75 27.63 11.38 11.14
CA ALA A 75 26.94 12.37 11.96
C ALA A 75 25.52 11.91 12.34
N THR A 76 24.79 11.30 11.41
CA THR A 76 23.38 10.93 11.61
C THR A 76 23.18 9.44 11.85
N GLY A 77 24.16 8.60 11.52
CA GLY A 77 24.04 7.14 11.49
C GLY A 77 23.13 6.63 10.36
N GLN A 78 22.68 7.50 9.46
CA GLN A 78 21.73 7.14 8.41
C GLN A 78 22.42 6.49 7.21
N TYR A 79 21.74 5.59 6.52
CA TYR A 79 22.29 4.90 5.35
C TYR A 79 21.21 4.48 4.36
N ASN A 80 21.63 4.11 3.14
CA ASN A 80 20.76 3.49 2.14
C ASN A 80 21.05 1.97 2.09
N PRO A 81 20.09 1.09 2.45
CA PRO A 81 20.34 -0.36 2.44
C PRO A 81 20.54 -0.95 1.04
N PHE A 82 20.20 -0.21 -0.03
CA PHE A 82 20.28 -0.65 -1.42
C PHE A 82 21.08 0.35 -2.29
N PRO A 83 22.38 0.58 -2.00
CA PRO A 83 23.15 1.65 -2.65
C PRO A 83 23.42 1.42 -4.14
N THR A 84 23.30 0.18 -4.61
CA THR A 84 23.50 -0.20 -6.02
C THR A 84 22.19 -0.40 -6.78
N TYR A 85 21.04 -0.23 -6.12
CA TYR A 85 19.75 -0.33 -6.79
C TYR A 85 19.59 0.86 -7.76
N PRO A 86 19.19 0.62 -9.03
CA PRO A 86 19.01 1.69 -10.01
C PRO A 86 17.68 2.40 -9.79
N TYR A 87 17.64 3.30 -8.80
CA TYR A 87 16.49 4.16 -8.51
C TYR A 87 16.03 4.92 -9.76
N THR A 88 14.71 5.07 -9.92
CA THR A 88 14.10 5.71 -11.09
C THR A 88 14.14 7.23 -11.01
N GLY A 89 14.05 7.79 -9.80
CA GLY A 89 14.11 9.22 -9.53
C GLY A 89 15.17 9.59 -8.49
N SER A 90 14.93 10.72 -7.82
CA SER A 90 15.87 11.33 -6.86
C SER A 90 15.74 10.78 -5.44
N LEU A 91 14.58 10.22 -5.09
CA LEU A 91 14.32 9.70 -3.76
C LEU A 91 15.21 8.50 -3.42
N ARG A 92 15.60 8.42 -2.16
CA ARG A 92 16.35 7.31 -1.59
C ARG A 92 15.73 6.93 -0.24
N PRO A 93 15.72 5.64 0.11
CA PRO A 93 15.37 5.21 1.45
C PRO A 93 16.44 5.69 2.46
N VAL A 94 16.00 6.16 3.62
CA VAL A 94 16.86 6.67 4.69
C VAL A 94 16.68 5.83 5.96
N TYR A 95 17.58 4.87 6.14
CA TYR A 95 17.61 3.90 7.23
C TYR A 95 18.57 4.35 8.35
N PRO A 96 18.53 3.75 9.55
CA PRO A 96 17.62 2.69 9.98
C PRO A 96 16.18 3.20 10.16
N LEU A 97 15.21 2.35 9.84
CA LEU A 97 13.83 2.60 10.26
C LEU A 97 13.77 2.60 11.78
N SER A 98 12.91 3.45 12.37
CA SER A 98 12.65 3.34 13.80
C SER A 98 12.04 1.97 14.15
N PRO A 99 12.26 1.44 15.36
CA PRO A 99 11.68 0.18 15.79
C PRO A 99 10.16 0.15 15.62
N ARG A 100 9.61 -1.04 15.37
CA ARG A 100 8.15 -1.23 15.30
C ARG A 100 7.49 -0.71 16.58
N ARG A 101 6.52 0.19 16.41
CA ARG A 101 5.80 0.82 17.53
C ARG A 101 4.81 -0.17 18.15
N PRO A 102 4.76 -0.29 19.49
CA PRO A 102 3.92 -1.29 20.17
C PRO A 102 2.46 -0.87 20.22
N VAL A 103 1.56 -1.83 20.02
CA VAL A 103 0.11 -1.64 20.23
C VAL A 103 -0.27 -2.26 21.59
N PRO A 104 -0.97 -1.53 22.49
CA PRO A 104 -1.46 -2.08 23.75
C PRO A 104 -2.36 -3.30 23.54
N SER A 105 -2.26 -4.29 24.43
CA SER A 105 -3.05 -5.52 24.37
C SER A 105 -4.56 -5.30 24.57
N SER A 106 -4.98 -4.12 25.02
CA SER A 106 -6.38 -3.73 25.14
C SER A 106 -7.04 -3.43 23.79
N ILE A 107 -6.26 -3.11 22.75
CA ILE A 107 -6.78 -2.82 21.41
C ILE A 107 -6.94 -4.14 20.64
N PRO A 108 -8.15 -4.52 20.21
CA PRO A 108 -8.36 -5.75 19.45
C PRO A 108 -7.63 -5.70 18.10
N PRO A 109 -6.70 -6.64 17.83
CA PRO A 109 -5.97 -6.65 16.58
C PRO A 109 -6.70 -7.41 15.47
N PRO A 110 -6.44 -7.11 14.18
CA PRO A 110 -6.81 -7.98 13.07
C PRO A 110 -6.01 -9.30 13.08
N ASP A 111 -6.44 -10.29 12.30
CA ASP A 111 -5.89 -11.66 12.33
C ASP A 111 -4.41 -11.76 11.95
N TYR A 112 -3.92 -10.82 11.13
CA TYR A 112 -2.53 -10.75 10.67
C TYR A 112 -1.61 -10.00 11.63
N ALA A 113 -2.11 -9.30 12.65
CA ALA A 113 -1.27 -8.40 13.46
C ALA A 113 -0.06 -9.09 14.09
N LYS A 114 -0.19 -10.39 14.43
CA LYS A 114 0.86 -11.18 15.08
C LYS A 114 1.97 -11.61 14.12
N ASP A 115 1.62 -12.17 12.97
CA ASP A 115 2.55 -12.87 12.09
C ASP A 115 2.56 -12.35 10.65
N GLY A 116 1.78 -11.33 10.37
CA GLY A 116 1.64 -10.66 9.09
C GLY A 116 0.89 -11.42 8.02
N ILE A 117 0.15 -12.47 8.36
CA ILE A 117 -0.54 -13.31 7.37
C ILE A 117 -2.06 -13.12 7.49
N PRO A 118 -2.73 -12.42 6.54
CA PRO A 118 -4.18 -12.16 6.56
C PRO A 118 -4.97 -13.41 6.13
N ARG A 119 -5.15 -14.34 7.05
CA ARG A 119 -5.74 -15.66 6.75
C ARG A 119 -7.21 -15.58 6.36
N SER A 120 -7.94 -14.64 6.95
CA SER A 120 -9.33 -14.36 6.64
C SER A 120 -9.52 -13.95 5.17
N GLU A 121 -8.58 -13.19 4.61
CA GLU A 121 -8.56 -12.78 3.19
C GLU A 121 -8.10 -13.90 2.25
N GLN A 122 -7.25 -14.81 2.71
CA GLN A 122 -6.78 -15.95 1.93
C GLN A 122 -7.84 -17.05 1.75
N LYS A 123 -8.94 -17.00 2.51
CA LYS A 123 -10.07 -17.91 2.29
C LYS A 123 -10.66 -17.61 0.92
N PHE A 124 -10.71 -18.61 0.05
CA PHE A 124 -11.27 -18.44 -1.28
C PHE A 124 -12.75 -18.10 -1.20
N VAL A 125 -13.07 -16.82 -1.40
CA VAL A 125 -14.42 -16.33 -1.66
C VAL A 125 -14.48 -16.07 -3.16
N GLY A 126 -15.47 -16.66 -3.85
CA GLY A 126 -15.62 -16.46 -5.29
C GLY A 126 -15.71 -14.97 -5.61
N ARG A 127 -15.04 -14.51 -6.68
CA ARG A 127 -14.94 -13.08 -7.07
C ARG A 127 -16.27 -12.35 -7.29
N HIS A 128 -17.39 -13.09 -7.33
CA HIS A 128 -18.74 -12.56 -7.47
C HIS A 128 -19.51 -12.48 -6.15
N ASN A 129 -18.96 -13.01 -5.06
CA ASN A 129 -19.56 -12.98 -3.74
C ASN A 129 -19.03 -11.79 -2.94
N ILE A 130 -19.60 -10.62 -3.25
CA ILE A 130 -19.28 -9.36 -2.59
C ILE A 130 -20.23 -9.19 -1.41
N THR A 131 -19.68 -8.87 -0.23
CA THR A 131 -20.44 -8.67 1.00
C THR A 131 -21.43 -7.52 0.86
N ILE A 132 -22.68 -7.77 1.26
CA ILE A 132 -23.70 -6.74 1.47
C ILE A 132 -23.85 -6.59 2.97
N LEU A 133 -23.43 -5.44 3.50
CA LEU A 133 -23.43 -5.16 4.92
C LEU A 133 -24.86 -4.96 5.42
N ASN A 134 -25.17 -5.54 6.58
CA ASN A 134 -26.38 -5.22 7.32
C ASN A 134 -26.28 -3.83 7.98
N LYS A 135 -27.35 -3.36 8.62
CA LYS A 135 -27.39 -2.00 9.20
C LYS A 135 -26.37 -1.79 10.33
N GLU A 136 -26.16 -2.77 11.20
CA GLU A 136 -25.16 -2.68 12.27
C GLU A 136 -23.74 -2.63 11.71
N GLU A 137 -23.45 -3.43 10.69
CA GLU A 137 -22.16 -3.43 10.01
C GLU A 137 -21.91 -2.10 9.27
N GLN A 138 -22.94 -1.49 8.68
CA GLN A 138 -22.86 -0.15 8.08
C GLN A 138 -22.52 0.92 9.13
N GLU A 139 -23.09 0.87 10.34
CA GLU A 139 -22.70 1.77 11.44
C GLU A 139 -21.26 1.53 11.91
N GLY A 140 -20.81 0.28 11.94
CA GLY A 140 -19.41 -0.08 12.19
C GLY A 140 -18.47 0.59 11.19
N MET A 141 -18.79 0.48 9.90
CA MET A 141 -18.04 1.14 8.82
C MET A 141 -18.04 2.67 8.95
N ARG A 142 -19.18 3.31 9.19
CA ARG A 142 -19.26 4.76 9.44
C ARG A 142 -18.35 5.19 10.58
N LYS A 143 -18.35 4.43 11.67
CA LYS A 143 -17.52 4.73 12.85
C LYS A 143 -16.03 4.66 12.51
N VAL A 144 -15.55 3.54 11.96
CA VAL A 144 -14.12 3.38 11.66
C VAL A 144 -13.64 4.36 10.59
N CYS A 145 -14.46 4.63 9.57
CA CYS A 145 -14.12 5.58 8.51
C CYS A 145 -14.02 7.03 9.03
N ARG A 146 -14.93 7.45 9.93
CA ARG A 146 -14.81 8.76 10.59
C ARG A 146 -13.54 8.84 11.43
N LEU A 147 -13.21 7.80 12.19
CA LEU A 147 -11.97 7.76 12.96
C LEU A 147 -10.73 7.83 12.05
N ALA A 148 -10.74 7.12 10.92
CA ALA A 148 -9.66 7.16 9.95
C ALA A 148 -9.47 8.57 9.34
N ARG A 149 -10.57 9.25 8.99
CA ARG A 149 -10.55 10.67 8.59
C ARG A 149 -9.88 11.56 9.64
N GLU A 150 -10.27 11.44 10.90
CA GLU A 150 -9.66 12.24 11.96
C GLU A 150 -8.15 11.97 12.11
N VAL A 151 -7.70 10.73 11.92
CA VAL A 151 -6.28 10.38 11.95
C VAL A 151 -5.53 10.95 10.75
N LEU A 152 -6.10 10.87 9.54
CA LEU A 152 -5.51 11.50 8.36
C LEU A 152 -5.39 13.01 8.54
N ASP A 153 -6.40 13.67 9.10
CA ASP A 153 -6.38 15.12 9.34
C ASP A 153 -5.26 15.52 10.34
N LEU A 154 -5.00 14.70 11.36
CA LEU A 154 -3.87 14.89 12.28
C LEU A 154 -2.52 14.70 11.60
N ALA A 155 -2.39 13.68 10.75
CA ALA A 155 -1.18 13.43 9.96
C ALA A 155 -0.90 14.58 8.99
N ALA A 156 -1.94 15.05 8.29
CA ALA A 156 -1.89 16.18 7.37
C ALA A 156 -1.43 17.47 8.05
N ALA A 157 -1.90 17.73 9.27
CA ALA A 157 -1.49 18.90 10.06
C ALA A 157 0.00 18.89 10.44
N ALA A 158 0.65 17.72 10.43
CA ALA A 158 2.08 17.59 10.70
C ALA A 158 2.96 17.84 9.46
N VAL A 159 2.39 17.89 8.26
CA VAL A 159 3.13 18.05 7.00
C VAL A 159 3.75 19.45 6.90
N LYS A 160 5.08 19.51 6.92
CA LYS A 160 5.88 20.72 6.66
C LYS A 160 7.32 20.34 6.32
N PRO A 161 8.09 21.24 5.67
CA PRO A 161 9.51 21.02 5.44
C PRO A 161 10.27 20.67 6.73
N GLY A 162 11.19 19.71 6.65
CA GLY A 162 12.03 19.23 7.74
C GLY A 162 11.42 18.13 8.61
N VAL A 163 10.11 17.86 8.51
CA VAL A 163 9.47 16.73 9.20
C VAL A 163 9.78 15.43 8.48
N THR A 164 10.13 14.37 9.20
CA THR A 164 10.34 13.04 8.60
C THR A 164 9.03 12.31 8.41
N THR A 165 9.00 11.39 7.44
CA THR A 165 7.84 10.50 7.27
C THR A 165 7.68 9.55 8.47
N ASP A 166 8.77 9.13 9.12
CA ASP A 166 8.71 8.36 10.38
C ASP A 166 8.07 9.13 11.55
N TYR A 167 8.16 10.46 11.58
CA TYR A 167 7.41 11.28 12.53
C TYR A 167 5.92 11.34 12.18
N ILE A 168 5.56 11.39 10.89
CA ILE A 168 4.16 11.30 10.46
C ILE A 168 3.56 9.93 10.87
N ASP A 169 4.31 8.83 10.70
CA ASP A 169 3.94 7.52 11.23
C ASP A 169 3.73 7.52 12.74
N GLU A 170 4.58 8.22 13.50
CA GLU A 170 4.38 8.38 14.95
C GLU A 170 3.05 9.05 15.30
N VAL A 171 2.73 10.14 14.61
CA VAL A 171 1.48 10.89 14.78
C VAL A 171 0.29 9.98 14.50
N VAL A 172 0.32 9.26 13.37
CA VAL A 172 -0.74 8.31 13.00
C VAL A 172 -0.87 7.19 14.02
N HIS A 173 0.24 6.56 14.38
CA HIS A 173 0.25 5.46 15.34
C HIS A 173 -0.36 5.89 16.67
N LYS A 174 0.09 7.02 17.22
CA LYS A 174 -0.43 7.57 18.48
C LYS A 174 -1.92 7.91 18.38
N ALA A 175 -2.34 8.54 17.28
CA ALA A 175 -3.73 8.91 17.07
C ALA A 175 -4.66 7.69 16.94
N CYS A 176 -4.18 6.57 16.39
CA CYS A 176 -4.89 5.29 16.41
C CYS A 176 -5.05 4.74 17.84
N MET A 177 -3.99 4.80 18.66
CA MET A 177 -4.04 4.33 20.05
C MET A 177 -5.04 5.14 20.89
N GLU A 178 -5.04 6.47 20.73
CA GLU A 178 -6.00 7.38 21.40
C GLU A 178 -7.46 7.11 21.02
N ARG A 179 -7.70 6.37 19.93
CA ARG A 179 -9.02 5.98 19.42
C ARG A 179 -9.34 4.50 19.65
N ASP A 180 -8.56 3.81 20.48
CA ASP A 180 -8.66 2.36 20.71
C ASP A 180 -8.73 1.56 19.38
N SER A 181 -7.90 1.95 18.42
CA SER A 181 -7.93 1.42 17.04
C SER A 181 -6.56 0.90 16.64
N TYR A 182 -6.54 -0.20 15.89
CA TYR A 182 -5.30 -0.77 15.37
C TYR A 182 -4.97 -0.13 14.01
N PRO A 183 -3.73 0.35 13.76
CA PRO A 183 -3.34 0.83 12.43
C PRO A 183 -3.20 -0.35 11.47
N SER A 184 -4.16 -0.54 10.56
CA SER A 184 -4.26 -1.74 9.72
C SER A 184 -2.99 -2.09 8.94
N PRO A 185 -2.23 -1.13 8.38
CA PRO A 185 -0.99 -1.45 7.67
C PRO A 185 0.05 -2.14 8.57
N LEU A 186 0.00 -1.93 9.88
CA LEU A 186 1.03 -2.44 10.79
C LEU A 186 1.07 -3.97 10.76
N ASN A 187 2.21 -4.50 10.30
CA ASN A 187 2.49 -5.91 10.08
C ASN A 187 1.64 -6.59 8.99
N TYR A 188 0.73 -5.91 8.29
CA TYR A 188 -0.02 -6.50 7.17
C TYR A 188 0.96 -6.95 6.07
N VAL A 189 1.00 -8.25 5.77
CA VAL A 189 2.01 -8.87 4.86
C VAL A 189 3.45 -8.47 5.25
N HIS A 190 3.69 -8.28 6.55
CA HIS A 190 4.95 -7.82 7.14
C HIS A 190 5.33 -6.35 6.88
N PHE A 191 4.41 -5.49 6.42
CA PHE A 191 4.65 -4.05 6.33
C PHE A 191 5.08 -3.48 7.70
N PRO A 192 6.15 -2.66 7.77
CA PRO A 192 6.81 -2.37 9.05
C PRO A 192 6.21 -1.20 9.84
N LYS A 193 5.32 -0.41 9.24
CA LYS A 193 4.83 0.88 9.77
C LYS A 193 3.30 0.92 9.87
N SER A 194 2.78 1.99 10.44
CA SER A 194 1.36 2.17 10.76
C SER A 194 0.57 2.88 9.66
N VAL A 195 1.28 3.45 8.68
CA VAL A 195 0.77 4.30 7.60
C VAL A 195 1.72 4.15 6.41
N CYS A 196 1.24 4.40 5.18
CA CYS A 196 2.13 4.61 4.03
C CYS A 196 2.34 6.11 3.80
N THR A 197 3.56 6.49 3.43
CA THR A 197 3.92 7.87 3.06
C THR A 197 4.64 7.87 1.72
N SER A 198 3.95 8.30 0.67
CA SER A 198 4.42 8.20 -0.72
C SER A 198 4.78 9.58 -1.24
N VAL A 199 6.08 9.88 -1.28
CA VAL A 199 6.61 11.19 -1.70
C VAL A 199 6.91 11.19 -3.20
N ASN A 200 6.62 12.27 -3.91
CA ASN A 200 7.04 12.55 -5.30
C ASN A 200 6.83 11.40 -6.30
N GLU A 201 7.89 10.70 -6.73
CA GLU A 201 7.80 9.60 -7.69
C GLU A 201 7.25 8.29 -7.09
N THR A 202 7.06 8.22 -5.78
CA THR A 202 6.43 7.08 -5.11
C THR A 202 4.93 7.10 -5.37
N ILE A 203 4.46 6.06 -6.06
CA ILE A 203 3.06 5.83 -6.43
C ILE A 203 2.23 5.48 -5.19
N CYS A 204 2.66 4.47 -4.45
CA CYS A 204 1.97 3.99 -3.25
C CYS A 204 2.93 3.16 -2.37
N HIS A 205 2.47 2.85 -1.15
CA HIS A 205 3.15 1.98 -0.19
C HIS A 205 4.57 2.41 0.20
N GLY A 206 4.89 3.70 0.11
CA GLY A 206 6.15 4.21 0.63
C GLY A 206 6.25 3.96 2.13
N ILE A 207 7.35 3.33 2.57
CA ILE A 207 7.59 3.04 3.99
C ILE A 207 8.07 4.32 4.70
N PRO A 208 7.39 4.77 5.77
CA PRO A 208 7.88 5.86 6.62
C PRO A 208 9.31 5.63 7.13
N ASP A 209 10.19 6.60 6.89
CA ASP A 209 11.63 6.52 7.16
C ASP A 209 12.20 7.85 7.67
N GLN A 210 13.53 7.94 7.77
CA GLN A 210 14.21 9.12 8.34
C GLN A 210 14.35 10.28 7.35
N ARG A 211 13.79 10.21 6.13
CA ARG A 211 13.90 11.29 5.15
C ARG A 211 13.07 12.49 5.60
N PRO A 212 13.66 13.68 5.79
CA PRO A 212 12.89 14.90 6.00
C PRO A 212 12.20 15.31 4.69
N LEU A 213 10.94 15.73 4.80
CA LEU A 213 10.21 16.34 3.70
C LEU A 213 10.86 17.67 3.30
N GLU A 214 10.90 17.95 2.01
CA GLU A 214 11.52 19.16 1.45
C GLU A 214 10.45 20.14 0.94
N ASP A 215 10.72 21.45 1.01
CA ASP A 215 9.88 22.45 0.35
C ASP A 215 9.95 22.26 -1.17
N GLY A 216 8.83 21.83 -1.76
CA GLY A 216 8.78 21.35 -3.15
C GLY A 216 8.20 19.95 -3.31
N ASP A 217 8.22 19.15 -2.24
CA ASP A 217 7.67 17.79 -2.26
C ASP A 217 6.13 17.80 -2.35
N ILE A 218 5.58 16.77 -2.98
CA ILE A 218 4.23 16.29 -2.69
C ILE A 218 4.32 14.99 -1.91
N VAL A 219 3.43 14.79 -0.93
CA VAL A 219 3.39 13.57 -0.13
C VAL A 219 1.95 13.07 0.02
N ASN A 220 1.72 11.84 -0.43
CA ASN A 220 0.51 11.10 -0.10
C ASN A 220 0.66 10.44 1.26
N ILE A 221 -0.39 10.50 2.08
CA ILE A 221 -0.49 9.82 3.38
C ILE A 221 -1.72 8.91 3.33
N ASP A 222 -1.49 7.62 3.49
CA ASP A 222 -2.51 6.58 3.33
C ASP A 222 -2.79 5.86 4.66
N VAL A 223 -4.01 6.06 5.16
CA VAL A 223 -4.43 5.76 6.52
C VAL A 223 -5.56 4.74 6.50
N THR A 224 -5.28 3.58 7.09
CA THR A 224 -6.33 2.60 7.38
C THR A 224 -6.39 2.28 8.87
N LEU A 225 -7.57 2.39 9.48
CA LEU A 225 -7.81 1.98 10.86
C LEU A 225 -8.60 0.68 10.92
N TYR A 226 -8.33 -0.16 11.91
CA TYR A 226 -9.17 -1.28 12.31
C TYR A 226 -9.81 -0.97 13.67
N HIS A 227 -11.14 -0.90 13.69
CA HIS A 227 -11.90 -0.56 14.89
C HIS A 227 -13.21 -1.35 14.94
N GLY A 228 -13.50 -1.96 16.08
CA GLY A 228 -14.76 -2.68 16.30
C GLY A 228 -15.02 -3.82 15.30
N GLY A 229 -13.96 -4.40 14.72
CA GLY A 229 -14.09 -5.49 13.74
C GLY A 229 -14.05 -5.06 12.27
N PHE A 230 -13.93 -3.76 11.97
CA PHE A 230 -13.98 -3.21 10.61
C PHE A 230 -12.75 -2.39 10.27
N HIS A 231 -12.39 -2.35 8.99
CA HIS A 231 -11.37 -1.47 8.42
C HIS A 231 -12.02 -0.23 7.78
N GLY A 232 -11.39 0.94 7.92
CA GLY A 232 -11.79 2.15 7.20
C GLY A 232 -10.57 2.83 6.60
N ASP A 233 -10.65 3.17 5.31
CA ASP A 233 -9.50 3.51 4.47
C ASP A 233 -9.67 4.80 3.68
N LEU A 234 -8.60 5.58 3.62
CA LEU A 234 -8.52 6.83 2.86
C LEU A 234 -7.07 7.32 2.76
N ASN A 235 -6.82 8.06 1.69
CA ASN A 235 -5.58 8.78 1.51
C ASN A 235 -5.78 10.11 0.79
N GLU A 236 -4.85 11.03 1.00
CA GLU A 236 -4.79 12.30 0.28
C GLU A 236 -3.34 12.69 0.01
N THR A 237 -3.11 13.39 -1.10
CA THR A 237 -1.82 14.00 -1.43
C THR A 237 -1.76 15.45 -0.97
N TYR A 238 -0.68 15.81 -0.27
CA TYR A 238 -0.44 17.13 0.32
C TYR A 238 0.79 17.80 -0.29
N TYR A 239 0.72 19.13 -0.44
CA TYR A 239 1.85 19.97 -0.85
C TYR A 239 2.75 20.30 0.36
N VAL A 240 4.05 20.08 0.23
CA VAL A 240 5.04 20.43 1.25
C VAL A 240 5.65 21.79 0.93
N GLY A 241 5.28 22.81 1.69
CA GLY A 241 5.77 24.17 1.51
C GLY A 241 5.19 24.88 0.27
N ASP A 242 5.70 26.07 0.00
CA ASP A 242 5.18 26.93 -1.07
C ASP A 242 5.73 26.57 -2.45
N LYS A 243 6.94 25.98 -2.53
CA LYS A 243 7.49 25.53 -3.81
C LYS A 243 6.70 24.39 -4.43
N ALA A 244 6.12 23.51 -3.61
CA ALA A 244 5.25 22.44 -4.10
C ALA A 244 4.01 23.01 -4.79
N LYS A 245 3.39 24.05 -4.20
CA LYS A 245 2.23 24.75 -4.79
C LYS A 245 2.59 25.59 -6.00
N ALA A 246 3.83 26.06 -6.08
CA ALA A 246 4.32 26.83 -7.23
C ALA A 246 4.79 25.94 -8.40
N ASN A 247 4.90 24.63 -8.21
CA ASN A 247 5.31 23.68 -9.25
C ASN A 247 4.10 23.27 -10.11
N PRO A 248 4.01 23.67 -11.40
CA PRO A 248 2.83 23.40 -12.22
C PRO A 248 2.55 21.90 -12.43
N ASP A 249 3.59 21.07 -12.48
CA ASP A 249 3.42 19.61 -12.63
C ASP A 249 2.91 18.99 -11.34
N ALA A 250 3.40 19.43 -10.18
CA ALA A 250 2.89 18.99 -8.88
C ALA A 250 1.41 19.34 -8.71
N VAL A 251 1.03 20.59 -9.01
CA VAL A 251 -0.39 21.00 -8.96
C VAL A 251 -1.22 20.23 -9.97
N ARG A 252 -0.74 20.08 -11.21
CA ARG A 252 -1.47 19.34 -12.25
C ARG A 252 -1.76 17.90 -11.83
N VAL A 253 -0.78 17.16 -11.34
CA VAL A 253 -0.98 15.74 -10.97
C VAL A 253 -1.87 15.58 -9.73
N VAL A 254 -1.68 16.41 -8.71
CA VAL A 254 -2.48 16.36 -7.47
C VAL A 254 -3.94 16.68 -7.74
N GLU A 255 -4.22 17.79 -8.41
CA GLU A 255 -5.61 18.18 -8.68
C GLU A 255 -6.25 17.26 -9.72
N THR A 256 -5.50 16.72 -10.68
CA THR A 256 -6.03 15.71 -11.61
C THR A 256 -6.42 14.43 -10.87
N ALA A 257 -5.61 13.97 -9.91
CA ALA A 257 -5.94 12.79 -9.09
C ALA A 257 -7.20 13.03 -8.23
N ARG A 258 -7.33 14.21 -7.62
CA ARG A 258 -8.52 14.61 -6.86
C ARG A 258 -9.78 14.64 -7.74
N GLU A 259 -9.71 15.36 -8.88
CA GLU A 259 -10.82 15.45 -9.83
C GLU A 259 -11.20 14.08 -10.43
N CYS A 260 -10.23 13.19 -10.66
CA CYS A 260 -10.47 11.81 -11.10
C CYS A 260 -11.30 11.02 -10.08
N LEU A 261 -10.93 11.11 -8.79
CA LEU A 261 -11.69 10.47 -7.72
C LEU A 261 -13.12 11.02 -7.67
N ASP A 262 -13.28 12.34 -7.58
CA ASP A 262 -14.59 13.00 -7.47
C ASP A 262 -15.53 12.58 -8.61
N LYS A 263 -15.05 12.66 -9.86
CA LYS A 263 -15.82 12.25 -11.05
C LYS A 263 -16.19 10.77 -11.05
N SER A 264 -15.37 9.92 -10.45
CA SER A 264 -15.66 8.49 -10.35
C SER A 264 -16.70 8.18 -9.29
N ILE A 265 -16.70 8.93 -8.17
CA ILE A 265 -17.70 8.81 -7.10
C ILE A 265 -19.10 9.19 -7.60
N GLU A 266 -19.21 10.18 -8.50
CA GLU A 266 -20.50 10.57 -9.12
C GLU A 266 -21.22 9.41 -9.84
N LEU A 267 -20.50 8.36 -10.25
CA LEU A 267 -21.08 7.19 -10.88
C LEU A 267 -21.69 6.20 -9.88
N VAL A 268 -21.29 6.28 -8.61
CA VAL A 268 -21.55 5.23 -7.62
C VAL A 268 -23.01 5.27 -7.17
N LYS A 269 -23.73 4.23 -7.57
CA LYS A 269 -25.10 3.91 -7.19
C LYS A 269 -25.40 2.45 -7.53
N PRO A 270 -26.52 1.88 -7.04
CA PRO A 270 -26.94 0.54 -7.46
C PRO A 270 -26.98 0.40 -8.99
N GLY A 271 -26.38 -0.67 -9.50
CA GLY A 271 -26.30 -0.97 -10.93
C GLY A 271 -25.05 -0.42 -11.66
N MET A 272 -24.25 0.45 -11.04
CA MET A 272 -22.96 0.88 -11.61
C MET A 272 -22.08 -0.35 -11.86
N LEU A 273 -21.47 -0.49 -13.05
CA LEU A 273 -20.52 -1.56 -13.30
C LEU A 273 -19.17 -1.21 -12.64
N PHE A 274 -18.54 -2.17 -11.95
CA PHE A 274 -17.23 -1.94 -11.30
C PHE A 274 -16.08 -1.61 -12.26
N ARG A 275 -16.27 -1.82 -13.57
CA ARG A 275 -15.31 -1.42 -14.61
C ARG A 275 -15.44 0.03 -15.06
N ASP A 276 -16.55 0.69 -14.76
CA ASP A 276 -16.88 2.01 -15.29
C ASP A 276 -16.02 3.16 -14.70
N PRO A 277 -15.65 3.17 -13.41
CA PRO A 277 -14.77 4.19 -12.85
C PRO A 277 -13.50 4.41 -13.67
N GLY A 278 -12.85 3.32 -14.09
CA GLY A 278 -11.61 3.42 -14.87
C GLY A 278 -11.75 4.11 -16.23
N ASN A 279 -12.94 4.08 -16.85
CA ASN A 279 -13.17 4.80 -18.10
C ASN A 279 -13.21 6.32 -17.89
N VAL A 280 -13.82 6.77 -16.78
CA VAL A 280 -13.91 8.20 -16.44
C VAL A 280 -12.57 8.73 -15.94
N ILE A 281 -11.91 7.99 -15.08
CA ILE A 281 -10.58 8.33 -14.52
C ILE A 281 -9.57 8.47 -15.66
N GLU A 282 -9.38 7.44 -16.51
CA GLU A 282 -8.36 7.51 -17.57
C GLU A 282 -8.69 8.56 -18.63
N LYS A 283 -9.97 8.84 -18.90
CA LYS A 283 -10.35 9.94 -19.80
C LYS A 283 -9.94 11.29 -19.22
N HIS A 284 -10.23 11.54 -17.95
CA HIS A 284 -9.92 12.80 -17.29
C HIS A 284 -8.40 13.01 -17.14
N ALA A 285 -7.68 11.99 -16.67
CA ALA A 285 -6.22 12.02 -16.54
C ALA A 285 -5.55 12.35 -17.88
N LYS A 286 -5.97 11.71 -18.98
CA LYS A 286 -5.43 11.99 -20.32
C LYS A 286 -5.72 13.40 -20.82
N SER A 287 -6.86 13.99 -20.46
CA SER A 287 -7.15 15.39 -20.83
C SER A 287 -6.28 16.41 -20.10
N ARG A 288 -5.52 15.97 -19.09
CA ARG A 288 -4.57 16.77 -18.30
C ARG A 288 -3.12 16.34 -18.53
N ASP A 289 -2.85 15.62 -19.62
CA ASP A 289 -1.52 15.07 -19.93
C ASP A 289 -0.92 14.22 -18.79
N CYS A 290 -1.77 13.45 -18.11
CA CYS A 290 -1.39 12.48 -17.09
C CYS A 290 -1.71 11.04 -17.54
N SER A 291 -1.11 10.06 -16.86
CA SER A 291 -1.39 8.64 -17.05
C SER A 291 -1.91 7.98 -15.77
N VAL A 292 -2.52 6.80 -15.91
CA VAL A 292 -3.13 6.06 -14.78
C VAL A 292 -2.41 4.75 -14.55
N VAL A 293 -1.98 4.53 -13.30
CA VAL A 293 -1.33 3.29 -12.86
C VAL A 293 -2.26 2.09 -13.06
N LYS A 294 -1.68 0.93 -13.43
CA LYS A 294 -2.46 -0.29 -13.77
C LYS A 294 -2.23 -1.47 -12.83
N SER A 295 -1.19 -1.39 -12.00
CA SER A 295 -0.75 -2.49 -11.13
C SER A 295 -1.53 -2.58 -9.82
N TYR A 296 -2.22 -1.49 -9.44
CA TYR A 296 -3.01 -1.36 -8.22
C TYR A 296 -4.44 -0.92 -8.55
N CYS A 297 -5.38 -1.21 -7.65
CA CYS A 297 -6.81 -0.97 -7.85
C CYS A 297 -7.50 -0.75 -6.51
N GLY A 298 -8.65 -0.09 -6.53
CA GLY A 298 -9.56 -0.08 -5.38
C GLY A 298 -10.03 -1.48 -5.03
N HIS A 299 -10.55 -1.64 -3.82
CA HIS A 299 -10.91 -2.93 -3.27
C HIS A 299 -12.20 -2.87 -2.44
N GLY A 300 -12.86 -4.02 -2.28
CA GLY A 300 -13.85 -4.18 -1.22
C GLY A 300 -13.17 -4.04 0.14
N ILE A 301 -13.86 -3.42 1.07
CA ILE A 301 -13.36 -3.20 2.44
C ILE A 301 -14.52 -3.30 3.44
N ASN A 302 -14.28 -4.03 4.54
CA ASN A 302 -15.22 -4.22 5.63
C ASN A 302 -14.50 -4.85 6.83
N GLN A 303 -14.89 -6.06 7.27
CA GLN A 303 -14.14 -6.84 8.24
C GLN A 303 -12.81 -7.36 7.68
N LEU A 304 -12.67 -7.40 6.36
CA LEU A 304 -11.43 -7.65 5.65
C LEU A 304 -10.82 -6.31 5.21
N PHE A 305 -9.49 -6.20 5.25
CA PHE A 305 -8.78 -5.02 4.77
C PHE A 305 -8.94 -4.95 3.25
N HIS A 306 -8.59 -6.04 2.55
CA HIS A 306 -8.74 -6.14 1.10
C HIS A 306 -9.62 -7.33 0.71
N THR A 307 -10.70 -7.09 -0.03
CA THR A 307 -11.57 -8.14 -0.56
C THR A 307 -12.22 -7.74 -1.89
N ALA A 308 -13.10 -8.58 -2.44
CA ALA A 308 -13.86 -8.26 -3.64
C ALA A 308 -14.85 -7.11 -3.38
N PRO A 309 -15.10 -6.21 -4.36
CA PRO A 309 -14.59 -6.23 -5.72
C PRO A 309 -13.22 -5.57 -5.87
N ASN A 310 -12.46 -5.95 -6.91
CA ASN A 310 -11.34 -5.13 -7.38
C ASN A 310 -11.88 -4.03 -8.31
N ILE A 311 -11.48 -2.77 -8.11
CA ILE A 311 -11.93 -1.61 -8.88
C ILE A 311 -10.75 -0.98 -9.64
N PRO A 312 -10.42 -1.42 -10.88
CA PRO A 312 -9.32 -0.85 -11.65
C PRO A 312 -9.61 0.59 -12.09
N HIS A 313 -8.59 1.44 -12.03
CA HIS A 313 -8.69 2.86 -12.38
C HIS A 313 -8.42 3.18 -13.86
N TYR A 314 -8.05 2.18 -14.67
CA TYR A 314 -7.81 2.34 -16.11
C TYR A 314 -9.01 1.88 -16.95
N ALA A 315 -9.18 2.47 -18.12
CA ALA A 315 -10.26 2.21 -19.06
C ALA A 315 -10.14 0.83 -19.71
N LYS A 316 -11.28 0.31 -20.18
CA LYS A 316 -11.37 -1.02 -20.84
C LYS A 316 -10.81 -2.17 -19.99
N ASN A 317 -10.79 -2.01 -18.66
CA ASN A 317 -10.57 -3.11 -17.75
C ASN A 317 -11.70 -4.15 -17.85
N LYS A 318 -11.46 -5.35 -17.34
CA LYS A 318 -12.36 -6.51 -17.48
C LYS A 318 -13.05 -6.90 -16.18
N THR A 319 -13.08 -6.01 -15.18
CA THR A 319 -13.75 -6.30 -13.92
C THR A 319 -15.22 -6.58 -14.16
N VAL A 320 -15.72 -7.64 -13.51
CA VAL A 320 -17.11 -8.08 -13.58
C VAL A 320 -17.80 -7.75 -12.28
N GLY A 321 -19.07 -7.36 -12.36
CA GLY A 321 -19.92 -7.11 -11.20
C GLY A 321 -20.57 -5.73 -11.25
N THR A 322 -21.54 -5.53 -10.37
CA THR A 322 -22.28 -4.29 -10.25
C THR A 322 -22.42 -3.91 -8.78
N ALA A 323 -22.38 -2.61 -8.51
CA ALA A 323 -22.64 -2.06 -7.19
C ALA A 323 -24.09 -2.35 -6.76
N LYS A 324 -24.28 -2.68 -5.49
CA LYS A 324 -25.59 -2.88 -4.85
C LYS A 324 -25.60 -2.17 -3.51
N ALA A 325 -26.77 -1.71 -3.07
CA ALA A 325 -26.94 -1.10 -1.76
C ALA A 325 -26.35 -1.99 -0.65
N GLY A 326 -25.63 -1.38 0.30
CA GLY A 326 -24.94 -2.05 1.40
C GLY A 326 -23.53 -2.56 1.07
N MET A 327 -23.04 -2.46 -0.17
CA MET A 327 -21.65 -2.76 -0.48
C MET A 327 -20.73 -1.62 -0.06
N CYS A 328 -19.57 -1.96 0.53
CA CYS A 328 -18.46 -1.04 0.78
C CYS A 328 -17.24 -1.37 -0.08
N PHE A 329 -16.65 -0.37 -0.70
CA PHE A 329 -15.40 -0.49 -1.47
C PHE A 329 -14.68 0.86 -1.57
N THR A 330 -13.41 0.83 -1.95
CA THR A 330 -12.57 2.00 -2.20
C THR A 330 -12.53 2.35 -3.69
N ILE A 331 -12.35 3.63 -3.98
CA ILE A 331 -11.81 4.10 -5.27
C ILE A 331 -10.59 4.95 -4.93
N GLU A 332 -9.43 4.64 -5.51
CA GLU A 332 -8.12 5.14 -5.07
C GLU A 332 -7.16 5.46 -6.25
N PRO A 333 -7.55 6.31 -7.23
CA PRO A 333 -6.79 6.50 -8.45
C PRO A 333 -5.39 7.07 -8.20
N MET A 334 -4.37 6.33 -8.65
CA MET A 334 -2.98 6.78 -8.72
C MET A 334 -2.69 7.33 -10.12
N ILE A 335 -2.38 8.62 -10.18
CA ILE A 335 -2.17 9.38 -11.42
C ILE A 335 -0.71 9.83 -11.50
N ASN A 336 -0.10 9.68 -12.67
CA ASN A 336 1.30 10.04 -12.91
C ASN A 336 1.41 11.15 -13.95
N ILE A 337 2.40 12.03 -13.83
CA ILE A 337 2.78 12.96 -14.90
C ILE A 337 3.31 12.20 -16.13
N GLY A 338 4.18 11.23 -15.89
CA GLY A 338 4.86 10.48 -16.94
C GLY A 338 4.14 9.17 -17.27
N THR A 339 4.91 8.09 -17.30
CA THR A 339 4.46 6.73 -17.62
C THR A 339 3.58 6.12 -16.54
N HIS A 340 2.67 5.23 -16.96
CA HIS A 340 1.84 4.42 -16.04
C HIS A 340 2.58 3.22 -15.46
N LYS A 341 3.79 2.95 -15.96
CA LYS A 341 4.61 1.81 -15.54
C LYS A 341 5.23 2.10 -14.18
N ASP A 342 5.19 1.10 -13.31
CA ASP A 342 5.77 1.12 -11.98
C ASP A 342 7.01 0.21 -11.88
N LYS A 343 7.80 0.41 -10.82
CA LYS A 343 8.82 -0.50 -10.32
C LYS A 343 8.71 -0.56 -8.81
N THR A 344 8.90 -1.75 -8.24
CA THR A 344 8.98 -1.94 -6.78
C THR A 344 10.44 -1.86 -6.33
N TRP A 345 10.69 -1.17 -5.23
CA TRP A 345 12.00 -1.15 -4.56
C TRP A 345 12.34 -2.52 -3.92
N PRO A 346 13.61 -2.76 -3.54
CA PRO A 346 14.02 -3.99 -2.88
C PRO A 346 13.49 -4.18 -1.45
N ASP A 347 12.72 -3.23 -0.93
CA ASP A 347 12.00 -3.34 0.34
C ASP A 347 10.68 -4.13 0.23
N ASP A 348 10.35 -4.61 -0.98
CA ASP A 348 9.14 -5.35 -1.35
C ASP A 348 7.82 -4.56 -1.31
N TRP A 349 7.86 -3.25 -1.01
CA TRP A 349 6.66 -2.42 -0.81
C TRP A 349 6.64 -1.16 -1.66
N THR A 350 7.68 -0.34 -1.59
CA THR A 350 7.69 1.01 -2.17
C THR A 350 7.56 0.92 -3.69
N SER A 351 6.42 1.37 -4.23
CA SER A 351 6.15 1.38 -5.66
C SER A 351 6.43 2.76 -6.23
N VAL A 352 7.28 2.85 -7.24
CA VAL A 352 7.68 4.13 -7.85
C VAL A 352 7.40 4.16 -9.34
N THR A 353 7.21 5.35 -9.90
CA THR A 353 7.11 5.54 -11.35
C THR A 353 8.39 5.06 -12.04
N ALA A 354 8.25 4.36 -13.17
CA ALA A 354 9.39 3.78 -13.87
C ALA A 354 10.32 4.81 -14.51
N ASP A 355 9.85 6.05 -14.69
CA ASP A 355 10.60 7.18 -15.24
C ASP A 355 10.98 8.26 -14.20
N GLY A 356 10.63 8.06 -12.92
CA GLY A 356 10.96 9.01 -11.85
C GLY A 356 10.11 10.28 -11.82
N SER A 357 9.03 10.34 -12.60
CA SER A 357 8.08 11.47 -12.58
C SER A 357 7.16 11.41 -11.37
N LEU A 358 6.56 12.56 -11.02
CA LEU A 358 5.61 12.68 -9.92
C LEU A 358 4.37 11.78 -10.09
N SER A 359 3.89 11.26 -8.95
CA SER A 359 2.62 10.57 -8.80
C SER A 359 1.78 11.21 -7.68
N ALA A 360 0.46 11.17 -7.81
CA ALA A 360 -0.46 11.57 -6.75
C ALA A 360 -1.64 10.60 -6.68
N GLN A 361 -2.18 10.46 -5.47
CA GLN A 361 -3.30 9.59 -5.17
C GLN A 361 -4.28 10.28 -4.21
N PHE A 362 -5.56 9.96 -4.38
CA PHE A 362 -6.63 10.27 -3.45
C PHE A 362 -7.51 9.05 -3.32
N GLU A 363 -8.10 8.85 -2.15
CA GLU A 363 -8.96 7.70 -1.90
C GLU A 363 -10.12 8.02 -0.95
N HIS A 364 -11.25 7.36 -1.23
CA HIS A 364 -12.34 7.25 -0.28
C HIS A 364 -12.88 5.82 -0.17
N THR A 365 -13.26 5.43 1.06
CA THR A 365 -14.15 4.31 1.32
C THR A 365 -15.60 4.76 1.09
N LEU A 366 -16.33 4.01 0.26
CA LEU A 366 -17.66 4.35 -0.23
C LEU A 366 -18.67 3.29 0.21
N LEU A 367 -19.83 3.70 0.73
CA LEU A 367 -20.97 2.84 0.98
C LEU A 367 -22.06 3.11 -0.06
N VAL A 368 -22.42 2.10 -0.84
CA VAL A 368 -23.53 2.23 -1.80
C VAL A 368 -24.85 2.28 -1.04
N THR A 369 -25.66 3.32 -1.26
CA THR A 369 -27.01 3.46 -0.69
C THR A 369 -28.07 2.91 -1.66
N GLU A 370 -29.35 3.01 -1.32
CA GLU A 370 -30.45 2.57 -2.19
C GLU A 370 -30.55 3.38 -3.51
N ASP A 371 -30.05 4.61 -3.51
CA ASP A 371 -30.21 5.58 -4.59
C ASP A 371 -28.90 6.28 -5.01
N GLY A 372 -27.79 5.98 -4.35
CA GLY A 372 -26.52 6.66 -4.59
C GLY A 372 -25.37 6.08 -3.76
N VAL A 373 -24.61 6.97 -3.14
CA VAL A 373 -23.40 6.68 -2.38
C VAL A 373 -23.29 7.57 -1.16
N GLU A 374 -22.81 7.01 -0.07
CA GLU A 374 -22.33 7.72 1.10
C GLU A 374 -20.80 7.64 1.12
N VAL A 375 -20.12 8.79 1.11
CA VAL A 375 -18.65 8.87 1.20
C VAL A 375 -18.25 8.80 2.66
N LEU A 376 -17.94 7.60 3.15
CA LEU A 376 -17.75 7.35 4.59
C LEU A 376 -16.53 8.07 5.17
N THR A 377 -15.51 8.33 4.35
CA THR A 377 -14.27 9.03 4.73
C THR A 377 -14.23 10.48 4.24
N ALA A 378 -15.38 11.08 3.97
CA ALA A 378 -15.50 12.48 3.54
C ALA A 378 -14.76 13.44 4.48
N ARG A 379 -14.29 14.56 3.91
CA ARG A 379 -13.61 15.63 4.66
C ARG A 379 -14.54 16.31 5.66
N LEU A 380 -13.97 16.76 6.77
CA LEU A 380 -14.63 17.61 7.76
C LEU A 380 -14.37 19.09 7.40
N PRO A 381 -15.17 20.05 7.91
CA PRO A 381 -14.98 21.48 7.61
C PRO A 381 -13.58 22.03 7.91
N GLY A 382 -12.84 21.42 8.84
CA GLY A 382 -11.48 21.81 9.23
C GLY A 382 -10.36 20.90 8.73
N SER A 383 -10.64 19.93 7.86
CA SER A 383 -9.60 19.03 7.34
C SER A 383 -8.48 19.83 6.64
N PRO A 384 -7.19 19.60 6.93
CA PRO A 384 -6.09 20.32 6.29
C PRO A 384 -5.96 20.04 4.78
N GLY A 385 -5.29 20.94 4.06
CA GLY A 385 -5.13 20.84 2.61
C GLY A 385 -6.38 21.27 1.83
N GLY A 386 -6.58 20.66 0.66
CA GLY A 386 -7.68 21.00 -0.25
C GLY A 386 -7.19 21.34 -1.65
N ALA A 387 -8.15 21.54 -2.56
CA ALA A 387 -7.84 21.89 -3.94
C ALA A 387 -7.26 23.30 -4.05
N ILE A 388 -6.29 23.46 -4.94
CA ILE A 388 -5.78 24.77 -5.37
C ILE A 388 -6.00 24.97 -6.88
N PRO A 389 -6.04 26.21 -7.38
CA PRO A 389 -6.17 26.44 -8.81
C PRO A 389 -4.99 25.84 -9.58
N ILE A 390 -5.29 25.05 -10.62
CA ILE A 390 -4.28 24.57 -11.55
C ILE A 390 -3.74 25.77 -12.33
N PRO A 391 -2.42 26.03 -12.35
CA PRO A 391 -1.85 27.10 -13.16
C PRO A 391 -2.22 26.94 -14.63
N GLU A 392 -2.66 28.03 -15.28
CA GLU A 392 -2.89 28.02 -16.72
C GLU A 392 -1.59 27.66 -17.44
N ALA A 393 -1.67 26.76 -18.43
CA ALA A 393 -0.52 26.48 -19.27
C ALA A 393 -0.04 27.80 -19.91
N PRO A 394 1.27 28.07 -19.97
CA PRO A 394 1.75 29.24 -20.70
C PRO A 394 1.21 29.16 -22.13
N GLN A 395 0.47 30.18 -22.55
CA GLN A 395 0.02 30.28 -23.93
C GLN A 395 1.25 30.12 -24.83
N PRO A 396 1.16 29.36 -25.93
CA PRO A 396 2.23 29.31 -26.90
C PRO A 396 2.56 30.75 -27.27
N ALA A 397 3.79 31.19 -27.07
CA ALA A 397 4.24 32.48 -27.55
C ALA A 397 3.85 32.55 -29.03
N GLU A 398 2.99 33.51 -29.40
CA GLU A 398 2.65 33.76 -30.79
C GLU A 398 3.97 33.82 -31.56
N ALA A 399 4.16 32.88 -32.48
CA ALA A 399 5.29 32.91 -33.38
C ALA A 399 5.19 34.25 -34.11
N ALA A 400 6.08 35.18 -33.78
CA ALA A 400 6.17 36.46 -34.44
C ALA A 400 6.30 36.20 -35.95
N ALA A 401 5.27 36.63 -36.68
CA ALA A 401 5.12 36.45 -38.11
C ALA A 401 6.12 37.27 -38.93
#